data_AF-A0A9J6H8W8-F1
#
_entry.id   AF-A0A9J6H8W8-F1
#
_cell.length_a   1.000
_cell.length_b   1.000
_cell.length_c   1.000
_cell.angle_alpha   90.00
_cell.angle_beta   90.00
_cell.angle_gamma   90.00
#
_symmetry.space_group_name_H-M   'P 1'
#
loop_
_entity.id
_entity.type
_entity.pdbx_description
1 polymer ?
#
loop_
_entity_poly.entity_id
_entity_poly.type
_entity_poly.pdbx_seq_one_letter_code
_entity_poly.pdbx_strand_id
1 'polypeptide(L)'
;MRASYAFQLFGHALLQAFFLYRTKLEKKCGHIRVTEKFFTRMKSLIAVMTSRYAAEALRPDSRQVEVIKEMLDFLKKLGEPCPSREFLSESTAEGLRVTLTSTLELLDYLTKVVGFSYVMTSRLSQDKLENFFGIVRMSSGCNAHPTPQQFLLTVNCLSFYNLARRVTGRNVEEDTISSLLSIEDREESTKQEN
;
A
#
# COMPACT_ATOMS: atom_id res chain seq x y z
N MET A 1 0.40 16.23 -1.42
CA MET A 1 -0.88 15.61 -1.86
C MET A 1 -1.55 14.96 -0.65
N ARG A 2 -2.86 15.09 -0.46
CA ARG A 2 -3.56 14.55 0.74
C ARG A 2 -4.48 13.41 0.32
N ALA A 3 -4.01 12.16 0.44
CA ALA A 3 -4.83 10.98 0.17
C ALA A 3 -6.02 10.86 1.13
N SER A 4 -5.91 11.43 2.34
CA SER A 4 -6.96 11.39 3.38
C SER A 4 -8.33 11.87 2.90
N TYR A 5 -8.40 12.86 2.00
CA TYR A 5 -9.67 13.33 1.46
C TYR A 5 -10.36 12.29 0.59
N ALA A 6 -9.61 11.49 -0.18
CA ALA A 6 -10.18 10.40 -0.97
C ALA A 6 -10.75 9.30 -0.06
N PHE A 7 -10.03 8.94 1.02
CA PHE A 7 -10.53 7.99 2.03
C PHE A 7 -11.79 8.50 2.74
N GLN A 8 -11.88 9.80 3.01
CA GLN A 8 -13.08 10.42 3.58
C GLN A 8 -14.25 10.41 2.60
N LEU A 9 -13.99 10.74 1.33
CA LEU A 9 -14.98 10.77 0.26
C LEU A 9 -15.61 9.38 0.05
N PHE A 10 -14.79 8.33 -0.05
CA PHE A 10 -15.28 6.94 -0.17
C PHE A 10 -15.51 6.26 1.19
N GLY A 11 -15.66 7.05 2.25
CA GLY A 11 -15.84 6.57 3.61
C GLY A 11 -17.28 6.14 3.94
N HIS A 12 -17.44 5.53 5.11
CA HIS A 12 -18.75 5.11 5.63
C HIS A 12 -19.72 6.28 5.82
N ALA A 13 -19.22 7.44 6.27
CA ALA A 13 -20.04 8.62 6.56
C ALA A 13 -20.80 9.10 5.31
N LEU A 14 -20.18 9.05 4.14
CA LEU A 14 -20.84 9.49 2.90
C LEU A 14 -21.93 8.51 2.45
N LEU A 15 -21.72 7.21 2.61
CA LEU A 15 -22.76 6.21 2.34
C LEU A 15 -23.96 6.38 3.28
N GLN A 16 -23.72 6.68 4.56
CA GLN A 16 -24.80 7.03 5.50
C GLN A 16 -25.51 8.33 5.11
N ALA A 17 -24.77 9.32 4.62
CA ALA A 17 -25.34 10.56 4.13
C ALA A 17 -26.22 10.35 2.88
N PHE A 18 -25.84 9.47 1.95
CA PHE A 18 -26.69 9.09 0.81
C PHE A 18 -28.01 8.48 1.28
N PHE A 19 -27.98 7.64 2.31
CA PHE A 19 -29.18 7.07 2.89
C PHE A 19 -30.07 8.12 3.57
N LEU A 20 -29.48 8.96 4.44
CA LEU A 20 -30.23 9.96 5.22
C LEU A 20 -30.82 11.08 4.35
N TYR A 21 -30.06 11.56 3.37
CA TYR A 21 -30.44 12.68 2.52
C TYR A 21 -30.99 12.26 1.16
N ARG A 22 -31.34 10.98 0.99
CA ARG A 22 -31.79 10.41 -0.29
C ARG A 22 -32.85 11.26 -0.99
N THR A 23 -33.93 11.60 -0.29
CA THR A 23 -35.05 12.37 -0.85
C THR A 23 -34.62 13.77 -1.29
N LYS A 24 -33.75 14.43 -0.52
CA LYS A 24 -33.22 15.77 -0.86
C LYS A 24 -32.25 15.71 -2.03
N LEU A 25 -31.42 14.67 -2.11
CA LEU A 25 -30.46 14.46 -3.19
C LEU A 25 -31.16 14.06 -4.48
N GLU A 26 -32.13 13.17 -4.43
CA GLU A 26 -32.90 12.75 -5.60
C GLU A 26 -33.71 13.91 -6.19
N LYS A 27 -34.22 14.82 -5.35
CA LYS A 27 -34.87 16.06 -5.80
C LYS A 27 -33.92 17.03 -6.50
N LYS A 28 -32.63 17.06 -6.14
CA LYS A 28 -31.63 17.99 -6.71
C LYS A 28 -30.85 17.42 -7.89
N CYS A 29 -30.48 16.14 -7.83
CA CYS A 29 -29.49 15.52 -8.71
C CYS A 29 -30.06 14.31 -9.48
N GLY A 30 -31.33 13.97 -9.29
CA GLY A 30 -31.95 12.79 -9.89
C GLY A 30 -31.54 11.48 -9.20
N HIS A 31 -31.72 10.35 -9.89
CA HIS A 31 -31.51 9.03 -9.29
C HIS A 31 -30.06 8.77 -8.85
N ILE A 32 -29.85 8.66 -7.53
CA ILE A 32 -28.51 8.50 -6.93
C ILE A 32 -28.00 7.05 -6.89
N ARG A 33 -28.82 6.07 -7.26
CA ARG A 33 -28.54 4.62 -7.10
C ARG A 33 -27.22 4.18 -7.76
N VAL A 34 -26.91 4.73 -8.93
CA VAL A 34 -25.69 4.39 -9.67
C VAL A 34 -24.46 4.93 -8.93
N THR A 35 -24.53 6.17 -8.45
CA THR A 35 -23.47 6.80 -7.66
C THR A 35 -23.25 6.05 -6.35
N GLU A 36 -24.31 5.72 -5.62
CA GLU A 36 -24.22 4.93 -4.37
C GLU A 36 -23.51 3.59 -4.59
N LYS A 37 -23.85 2.88 -5.69
CA LYS A 37 -23.20 1.61 -6.06
C LYS A 37 -21.72 1.81 -6.39
N PHE A 38 -21.36 2.90 -7.07
CA PHE A 38 -19.97 3.24 -7.34
C PHE A 38 -19.19 3.54 -6.05
N PHE A 39 -19.73 4.35 -5.15
CA PHE A 39 -19.09 4.67 -3.88
C PHE A 39 -18.90 3.44 -3.00
N THR A 40 -19.89 2.55 -2.97
CA THR A 40 -19.80 1.26 -2.26
C THR A 40 -18.67 0.40 -2.83
N ARG A 41 -18.57 0.31 -4.17
CA ARG A 41 -17.50 -0.43 -4.86
C ARG A 41 -16.12 0.13 -4.52
N MET A 42 -15.95 1.45 -4.60
CA MET A 42 -14.68 2.12 -4.29
C MET A 42 -14.28 1.91 -2.83
N LYS A 43 -15.23 2.04 -1.90
CA LYS A 43 -15.00 1.77 -0.48
C LYS A 43 -14.52 0.33 -0.25
N SER A 44 -15.23 -0.66 -0.81
CA SER A 44 -14.86 -2.06 -0.66
C SER A 44 -13.48 -2.34 -1.26
N LEU A 45 -13.18 -1.77 -2.43
CA LEU A 45 -11.87 -1.89 -3.06
C LEU A 45 -10.76 -1.31 -2.19
N ILE A 46 -10.96 -0.10 -1.65
CA ILE A 46 -10.00 0.55 -0.75
C ILE A 46 -9.74 -0.33 0.47
N ALA A 47 -10.78 -0.86 1.11
CA ALA A 47 -10.64 -1.74 2.27
C ALA A 47 -9.80 -2.99 1.94
N VAL A 48 -10.07 -3.63 0.80
CA VAL A 48 -9.32 -4.80 0.34
C VAL A 48 -7.87 -4.45 0.00
N MET A 49 -7.62 -3.33 -0.68
CA MET A 49 -6.28 -2.93 -1.11
C MET A 49 -5.44 -2.25 -0.02
N THR A 50 -6.00 -2.02 1.17
CA THR A 50 -5.30 -1.41 2.31
C THR A 50 -5.36 -2.25 3.59
N SER A 51 -5.61 -3.56 3.47
CA SER A 51 -5.68 -4.50 4.60
C SER A 51 -4.35 -4.56 5.38
N ARG A 52 -4.41 -4.29 6.69
CA ARG A 52 -3.22 -4.12 7.56
C ARG A 52 -2.92 -5.29 8.48
N TYR A 53 -3.90 -6.13 8.75
CA TYR A 53 -3.82 -7.19 9.75
C TYR A 53 -4.43 -8.50 9.24
N ALA A 54 -4.04 -9.61 9.85
CA ALA A 54 -4.31 -10.97 9.34
C ALA A 54 -5.79 -11.32 9.17
N ALA A 55 -6.68 -10.71 9.97
CA ALA A 55 -8.12 -10.93 9.86
C ALA A 55 -8.75 -10.23 8.64
N GLU A 56 -8.17 -9.12 8.18
CA GLU A 56 -8.57 -8.41 6.96
C GLU A 56 -7.72 -8.78 5.74
N ALA A 57 -6.69 -9.58 5.92
CA ALA A 57 -5.77 -9.92 4.85
C ALA A 57 -6.46 -10.68 3.70
N LEU A 58 -5.95 -10.47 2.49
CA LEU A 58 -6.43 -11.12 1.28
C LEU A 58 -6.11 -12.62 1.35
N ARG A 59 -7.15 -13.45 1.25
CA ARG A 59 -7.06 -14.92 1.29
C ARG A 59 -7.57 -15.53 0.00
N PRO A 60 -7.06 -16.72 -0.39
CA PRO A 60 -7.65 -17.47 -1.50
C PRO A 60 -9.13 -17.73 -1.22
N ASP A 61 -9.95 -17.72 -2.27
CA ASP A 61 -11.39 -17.99 -2.22
C ASP A 61 -12.23 -17.11 -1.27
N SER A 62 -11.71 -15.93 -0.93
CA SER A 62 -12.40 -14.97 -0.06
C SER A 62 -13.31 -14.01 -0.83
N ARG A 63 -14.29 -13.41 -0.13
CA ARG A 63 -15.12 -12.33 -0.69
C ARG A 63 -14.29 -11.14 -1.20
N GLN A 64 -13.10 -10.94 -0.65
CA GLN A 64 -12.18 -9.86 -1.01
C GLN A 64 -11.61 -10.07 -2.42
N VAL A 65 -11.32 -11.31 -2.80
CA VAL A 65 -10.92 -11.68 -4.17
C VAL A 65 -12.04 -11.34 -5.16
N GLU A 66 -13.29 -11.66 -4.79
CA GLU A 66 -14.45 -11.34 -5.63
C GLU A 66 -14.65 -9.82 -5.79
N VAL A 67 -14.37 -9.01 -4.77
CA VAL A 67 -14.39 -7.54 -4.90
C VAL A 67 -13.38 -7.05 -5.94
N ILE A 68 -12.18 -7.63 -5.99
CA ILE A 68 -11.16 -7.28 -6.98
C ILE A 68 -11.62 -7.69 -8.38
N LYS A 69 -12.14 -8.92 -8.55
CA LYS A 69 -12.68 -9.40 -9.83
C LYS A 69 -13.84 -8.55 -10.33
N GLU A 70 -14.79 -8.23 -9.45
CA GLU A 70 -15.92 -7.34 -9.77
C GLU A 70 -15.43 -5.97 -10.25
N MET A 71 -14.36 -5.43 -9.65
CA MET A 71 -13.75 -4.16 -10.07
C MET A 71 -13.07 -4.28 -11.44
N LEU A 72 -12.32 -5.36 -11.69
CA LEU A 72 -11.72 -5.62 -13.00
C LEU A 72 -12.78 -5.70 -14.10
N ASP A 73 -13.90 -6.38 -13.85
CA ASP A 73 -15.01 -6.45 -14.81
C ASP A 73 -15.67 -5.09 -15.05
N PHE A 74 -15.77 -4.26 -14.02
CA PHE A 74 -16.24 -2.87 -14.18
C PHE A 74 -15.27 -2.03 -15.02
N LEU A 75 -13.96 -2.17 -14.81
CA LEU A 75 -12.95 -1.48 -15.61
C LEU A 75 -12.93 -1.96 -17.07
N LYS A 76 -13.24 -3.24 -17.34
CA LYS A 76 -13.40 -3.75 -18.71
C LYS A 76 -14.59 -3.12 -19.41
N LYS A 77 -15.77 -3.16 -18.78
CA LYS A 77 -17.01 -2.54 -19.31
C LYS A 77 -16.86 -1.04 -19.53
N LEU A 78 -16.08 -0.38 -18.69
CA LEU A 78 -15.82 1.06 -18.80
C LEU A 78 -14.83 1.41 -19.93
N GLY A 79 -13.99 0.46 -20.34
CA GLY A 79 -13.01 0.66 -21.43
C GLY A 79 -13.58 0.40 -22.83
N GLU A 80 -14.85 0.00 -22.94
CA GLU A 80 -15.54 -0.01 -24.22
C GLU A 80 -15.69 1.45 -24.72
N PRO A 81 -15.44 1.74 -26.01
CA PRO A 81 -15.39 3.11 -26.52
C PRO A 81 -16.73 3.80 -26.33
N CYS A 82 -16.84 4.61 -25.28
CA CYS A 82 -17.99 5.46 -25.02
C CYS A 82 -17.70 6.83 -25.66
N PRO A 83 -18.51 7.30 -26.62
CA PRO A 83 -18.16 8.40 -27.52
C PRO A 83 -18.02 9.79 -26.89
N SER A 84 -18.11 9.95 -25.56
CA SER A 84 -18.21 11.31 -25.00
C SER A 84 -17.52 11.60 -23.66
N ARG A 85 -16.86 10.68 -22.95
CA ARG A 85 -16.20 11.03 -21.67
C ARG A 85 -15.02 10.13 -21.31
N GLU A 86 -13.83 10.72 -21.24
CA GLU A 86 -12.68 10.15 -20.52
C GLU A 86 -12.98 10.22 -19.00
N PHE A 87 -13.20 9.06 -18.36
CA PHE A 87 -13.45 8.98 -16.91
C PHE A 87 -12.14 8.96 -16.10
N LEU A 88 -11.12 8.28 -16.63
CA LEU A 88 -9.76 8.20 -16.10
C LEU A 88 -8.79 8.44 -17.26
N SER A 89 -7.59 8.94 -16.97
CA SER A 89 -6.52 8.89 -17.96
C SER A 89 -6.21 7.43 -18.31
N GLU A 90 -5.81 7.19 -19.56
CA GLU A 90 -5.42 5.86 -20.04
C GLU A 90 -4.41 5.20 -19.10
N SER A 91 -3.37 5.94 -18.72
CA SER A 91 -2.33 5.50 -17.76
C SER A 91 -2.88 5.11 -16.39
N THR A 92 -3.90 5.82 -15.88
CA THR A 92 -4.49 5.51 -14.57
C THR A 92 -5.37 4.26 -14.66
N ALA A 93 -6.15 4.11 -15.74
CA ALA A 93 -6.98 2.94 -15.96
C ALA A 93 -6.13 1.68 -16.16
N GLU A 94 -5.07 1.77 -16.94
CA GLU A 94 -4.11 0.69 -17.15
C GLU A 94 -3.38 0.33 -15.84
N GLY A 95 -2.82 1.32 -15.14
CA GLY A 95 -2.14 1.11 -13.86
C GLY A 95 -3.03 0.42 -12.83
N LEU A 96 -4.32 0.79 -12.76
CA LEU A 96 -5.29 0.14 -11.88
C LEU A 96 -5.57 -1.31 -12.31
N ARG A 97 -5.73 -1.59 -13.61
CA ARG A 97 -5.93 -2.97 -14.11
C ARG A 97 -4.72 -3.86 -13.81
N VAL A 98 -3.52 -3.36 -14.04
CA VAL A 98 -2.26 -4.07 -13.75
C VAL A 98 -2.16 -4.33 -12.25
N THR A 99 -2.34 -3.30 -11.41
CA THR A 99 -2.24 -3.44 -9.94
C THR A 99 -3.18 -4.51 -9.40
N LEU A 100 -4.44 -4.52 -9.85
CA LEU A 100 -5.44 -5.47 -9.39
C LEU A 100 -5.16 -6.90 -9.89
N THR A 101 -4.76 -7.04 -11.16
CA THR A 101 -4.40 -8.35 -11.74
C THR A 101 -3.17 -8.92 -11.04
N SER A 102 -2.09 -8.14 -10.90
CA SER A 102 -0.86 -8.59 -10.24
C SER A 102 -1.07 -8.90 -8.76
N THR A 103 -2.01 -8.24 -8.08
CA THR A 103 -2.36 -8.58 -6.68
C THR A 103 -2.98 -9.98 -6.57
N LEU A 104 -3.84 -10.36 -7.53
CA LEU A 104 -4.42 -11.71 -7.57
C LEU A 104 -3.38 -12.77 -7.94
N GLU A 105 -2.53 -12.49 -8.92
CA GLU A 105 -1.43 -13.40 -9.32
C GLU A 105 -0.43 -13.60 -8.18
N LEU A 106 -0.10 -12.51 -7.45
CA LEU A 106 0.78 -12.57 -6.28
C LEU A 106 0.15 -13.41 -5.15
N LEU A 107 -1.15 -13.25 -4.89
CA LEU A 107 -1.86 -14.09 -3.93
C LEU A 107 -1.77 -15.57 -4.32
N ASP A 108 -2.03 -15.88 -5.58
CA ASP A 108 -1.97 -17.25 -6.10
C ASP A 108 -0.57 -17.85 -5.96
N TYR A 109 0.46 -17.10 -6.33
CA TYR A 109 1.85 -17.54 -6.20
C TYR A 109 2.24 -17.79 -4.73
N LEU A 110 1.98 -16.81 -3.85
CA LEU A 110 2.35 -16.92 -2.43
C LEU A 110 1.61 -18.04 -1.72
N THR A 111 0.35 -18.31 -2.08
CA THR A 111 -0.46 -19.34 -1.44
C THR A 111 -0.21 -20.73 -2.00
N LYS A 112 -0.15 -20.89 -3.34
CA LYS A 112 -0.02 -22.20 -4.00
C LYS A 112 1.42 -22.70 -4.10
N VAL A 113 2.39 -21.79 -4.27
CA VAL A 113 3.80 -22.16 -4.49
C VAL A 113 4.62 -22.05 -3.21
N VAL A 114 4.47 -20.95 -2.48
CA VAL A 114 5.31 -20.67 -1.30
C VAL A 114 4.70 -21.20 0.00
N GLY A 115 3.38 -21.36 0.07
CA GLY A 115 2.66 -21.89 1.23
C GLY A 115 2.24 -20.84 2.27
N PHE A 116 2.17 -19.56 1.90
CA PHE A 116 1.59 -18.53 2.76
C PHE A 116 0.07 -18.64 2.84
N SER A 117 -0.52 -18.35 4.00
CA SER A 117 -1.98 -18.45 4.18
C SER A 117 -2.77 -17.22 3.70
N TYR A 118 -2.11 -16.05 3.59
CA TYR A 118 -2.75 -14.78 3.24
C TYR A 118 -1.73 -13.72 2.82
N VAL A 119 -2.22 -12.62 2.23
CA VAL A 119 -1.41 -11.45 1.85
C VAL A 119 -2.00 -10.17 2.47
N MET A 120 -1.17 -9.41 3.18
CA MET A 120 -1.55 -8.08 3.68
C MET A 120 -1.30 -7.03 2.59
N THR A 121 -2.36 -6.60 1.91
CA THR A 121 -2.28 -5.70 0.75
C THR A 121 -1.71 -4.32 1.10
N SER A 122 -1.79 -3.87 2.36
CA SER A 122 -1.13 -2.63 2.79
C SER A 122 0.40 -2.68 2.71
N ARG A 123 0.99 -3.86 2.47
CA ARG A 123 2.45 -4.03 2.29
C ARG A 123 2.88 -3.92 0.82
N LEU A 124 1.93 -3.82 -0.10
CA LEU A 124 2.17 -3.68 -1.53
C LEU A 124 2.24 -2.21 -1.98
N SER A 125 1.92 -1.25 -1.10
CA SER A 125 1.98 0.18 -1.41
C SER A 125 3.33 0.81 -1.06
N GLN A 126 3.64 1.93 -1.70
CA GLN A 126 4.84 2.73 -1.42
C GLN A 126 4.75 3.58 -0.14
N ASP A 127 3.65 3.50 0.61
CA ASP A 127 3.41 4.34 1.80
C ASP A 127 4.56 4.26 2.82
N LYS A 128 5.18 3.09 2.98
CA LYS A 128 6.31 2.92 3.91
C LYS A 128 7.54 3.69 3.45
N LEU A 129 7.78 3.77 2.14
CA LEU A 129 8.85 4.57 1.56
C LEU A 129 8.55 6.08 1.69
N GLU A 130 7.30 6.48 1.45
CA GLU A 130 6.89 7.89 1.65
C GLU A 130 7.01 8.33 3.11
N ASN A 131 6.62 7.47 4.05
CA ASN A 131 6.80 7.71 5.49
C ASN A 131 8.29 7.84 5.84
N PHE A 132 9.16 7.02 5.24
CA PHE A 132 10.60 7.14 5.41
C PHE A 132 11.13 8.48 4.90
N PHE A 133 10.72 8.93 3.72
CA PHE A 133 11.07 10.28 3.25
C PHE A 133 10.55 11.38 4.16
N GLY A 134 9.38 11.19 4.78
CA GLY A 134 8.88 12.08 5.82
C GLY A 134 9.83 12.17 7.02
N ILE A 135 10.28 11.03 7.54
CA ILE A 135 11.26 10.96 8.64
C ILE A 135 12.55 11.70 8.25
N VAL A 136 13.11 11.43 7.07
CA VAL A 136 14.37 12.07 6.63
C VAL A 136 14.24 13.59 6.53
N ARG A 137 13.12 14.10 5.99
CA ARG A 137 12.86 15.55 5.94
C ARG A 137 12.73 16.16 7.33
N MET A 138 12.08 15.46 8.27
CA MET A 138 11.92 15.93 9.65
C MET A 138 13.23 15.90 10.45
N SER A 139 14.14 14.97 10.14
CA SER A 139 15.45 14.87 10.82
C SER A 139 16.34 16.10 10.62
N SER A 140 16.09 16.91 9.59
CA SER A 140 16.85 18.15 9.31
C SER A 140 16.21 19.40 9.93
N GLY A 141 15.28 19.24 10.87
CA GLY A 141 14.62 20.33 11.59
C GLY A 141 13.82 21.23 10.65
N CYS A 142 14.21 22.51 10.54
CA CYS A 142 13.56 23.47 9.64
C CYS A 142 13.92 23.27 8.15
N ASN A 143 14.91 22.44 7.83
CA ASN A 143 15.29 22.19 6.45
C ASN A 143 14.44 21.04 5.83
N ALA A 144 13.31 21.41 5.23
CA ALA A 144 12.41 20.46 4.56
C ALA A 144 13.00 19.86 3.26
N HIS A 145 14.11 20.40 2.74
CA HIS A 145 14.74 20.01 1.49
C HIS A 145 16.23 19.70 1.72
N PRO A 146 16.55 18.54 2.33
CA PRO A 146 17.93 18.15 2.57
C PRO A 146 18.71 18.04 1.25
N THR A 147 19.99 18.45 1.28
CA THR A 147 20.90 18.17 0.18
C THR A 147 21.16 16.66 0.07
N PRO A 148 21.63 16.14 -1.08
CA PRO A 148 21.98 14.73 -1.21
C PRO A 148 22.96 14.24 -0.13
N GLN A 149 23.90 15.09 0.28
CA GLN A 149 24.84 14.80 1.38
C GLN A 149 24.13 14.66 2.73
N GLN A 150 23.21 15.58 3.05
CA GLN A 150 22.40 15.53 4.28
C GLN A 150 21.46 14.31 4.30
N PHE A 151 20.89 13.97 3.14
CA PHE A 151 20.09 12.77 2.97
C PHE A 151 20.93 11.52 3.28
N LEU A 152 22.09 11.35 2.63
CA LEU A 152 22.99 10.21 2.86
C LEU A 152 23.41 10.08 4.33
N LEU A 153 23.79 11.19 4.96
CA LEU A 153 24.16 11.21 6.37
C LEU A 153 22.99 10.75 7.26
N THR A 154 21.79 11.28 7.01
CA THR A 154 20.58 10.91 7.77
C THR A 154 20.23 9.44 7.60
N VAL A 155 20.28 8.92 6.36
CA VAL A 155 20.02 7.51 6.08
C VAL A 155 21.05 6.62 6.79
N ASN A 156 22.33 6.96 6.74
CA ASN A 156 23.38 6.22 7.44
C ASN A 156 23.11 6.19 8.95
N CYS A 157 22.83 7.34 9.56
CA CYS A 157 22.50 7.43 10.99
C CYS A 157 21.27 6.58 11.34
N LEU A 158 20.21 6.62 10.53
CA LEU A 158 19.00 5.81 10.76
C LEU A 158 19.27 4.31 10.61
N SER A 159 20.14 3.90 9.68
CA SER A 159 20.55 2.50 9.51
C SER A 159 21.30 1.99 10.74
N PHE A 160 22.31 2.74 11.22
CA PHE A 160 23.02 2.39 12.45
C PHE A 160 22.11 2.39 13.67
N TYR A 161 21.17 3.34 13.76
CA TYR A 161 20.22 3.39 14.86
C TYR A 161 19.27 2.19 14.89
N ASN A 162 18.77 1.75 13.73
CA ASN A 162 17.91 0.57 13.63
C ASN A 162 18.67 -0.73 13.93
N LEU A 163 19.98 -0.77 13.63
CA LEU A 163 20.85 -1.86 14.07
C LEU A 163 21.02 -1.80 15.59
N ALA A 164 21.44 -0.67 16.16
CA ALA A 164 21.71 -0.54 17.59
C ALA A 164 20.47 -0.64 18.50
N ARG A 165 19.30 -0.18 18.02
CA ARG A 165 18.05 -0.19 18.78
C ARG A 165 16.99 -1.02 18.07
N ARG A 166 16.69 -2.17 18.65
CA ARG A 166 15.65 -3.09 18.18
C ARG A 166 14.28 -2.40 18.10
N VAL A 167 13.53 -2.69 17.04
CA VAL A 167 12.11 -2.30 16.94
C VAL A 167 11.28 -3.46 17.46
N THR A 168 10.54 -3.25 18.54
CA THR A 168 9.65 -4.26 19.15
C THR A 168 8.63 -4.78 18.14
N GLY A 169 8.52 -6.11 18.01
CA GLY A 169 7.53 -6.78 17.14
C GLY A 169 7.93 -7.00 15.68
N ARG A 170 9.23 -7.04 15.35
CA ARG A 170 9.71 -7.42 14.00
C ARG A 170 10.19 -8.87 13.94
N ASN A 171 10.12 -9.43 12.74
CA ASN A 171 10.47 -10.83 12.43
C ASN A 171 11.94 -10.99 12.02
N VAL A 172 12.87 -10.35 12.75
CA VAL A 172 14.31 -10.43 12.48
C VAL A 172 14.99 -10.99 13.72
N GLU A 173 15.83 -12.01 13.52
CA GLU A 173 16.57 -12.71 14.57
C GLU A 173 17.52 -11.77 15.33
N GLU A 174 17.77 -12.08 16.61
CA GLU A 174 18.45 -11.22 17.56
C GLU A 174 19.94 -10.94 17.26
N ASP A 175 20.55 -11.75 16.40
CA ASP A 175 22.01 -11.96 16.38
C ASP A 175 22.80 -11.05 15.41
N THR A 176 22.14 -10.08 14.77
CA THR A 176 22.81 -9.32 13.69
C THR A 176 23.85 -8.31 14.18
N ILE A 177 23.70 -7.78 15.42
CA ILE A 177 24.61 -6.76 15.95
C ILE A 177 25.88 -7.40 16.50
N SER A 178 25.75 -8.52 17.20
CA SER A 178 26.88 -9.34 17.69
C SER A 178 27.77 -9.76 16.52
N SER A 179 27.19 -10.27 15.43
CA SER A 179 27.94 -10.65 14.23
C SER A 179 28.58 -9.49 13.47
N LEU A 180 28.04 -8.26 13.56
CA LEU A 180 28.63 -7.06 12.94
C LEU A 180 29.73 -6.43 13.80
N LEU A 181 29.72 -6.65 15.12
CA LEU A 181 30.71 -6.14 16.07
C LEU A 181 31.82 -7.14 16.38
N SER A 182 31.63 -8.43 16.08
CA SER A 182 32.68 -9.45 16.15
C SER A 182 33.72 -9.18 15.06
N ILE A 183 34.82 -8.52 15.43
CA ILE A 183 36.02 -8.36 14.60
C ILE A 183 36.76 -9.71 14.60
N GLU A 184 36.16 -10.77 14.06
CA GLU A 184 36.81 -12.09 13.95
C GLU A 184 37.41 -12.33 12.56
N ASP A 185 37.06 -11.53 11.54
CA ASP A 185 37.54 -11.72 10.16
C ASP A 185 38.92 -11.10 9.84
N ARG A 186 39.84 -10.99 10.81
CA ARG A 186 41.16 -10.34 10.58
C ARG A 186 42.43 -11.19 10.75
N GLU A 187 42.34 -12.50 10.98
CA GLU A 187 43.55 -13.32 11.18
C GLU A 187 43.90 -14.34 10.08
N GLU A 188 43.07 -14.55 9.05
CA GLU A 188 43.37 -15.58 8.04
C GLU A 188 44.33 -15.16 6.91
N SER A 189 44.67 -13.87 6.76
CA SER A 189 45.52 -13.39 5.66
C SER A 189 47.01 -13.17 6.00
N THR A 190 47.49 -13.56 7.19
CA THR A 190 48.91 -13.37 7.60
C THR A 190 49.69 -14.64 7.92
N LYS A 191 49.17 -15.85 7.65
CA LYS A 191 49.86 -17.13 7.97
C LYS A 191 50.21 -18.03 6.76
N GLN A 192 50.36 -17.46 5.57
CA GLN A 192 50.94 -18.18 4.42
C GLN A 192 52.11 -17.39 3.82
N GLU A 193 53.16 -17.19 4.60
CA GLU A 193 54.49 -16.84 4.08
C GLU A 193 55.51 -17.19 5.18
N ASN A 194 55.97 -18.45 5.16
CA ASN A 194 57.26 -18.93 5.68
C ASN A 194 57.49 -20.35 5.18
#